data_AF-A0A3D8HTT9-F1
#
_entry.id   AF-A0A3D8HTT9-F1
#
_cell.length_a   1.000
_cell.length_b   1.000
_cell.length_c   1.000
_cell.angle_alpha   90.00
_cell.angle_beta   90.00
_cell.angle_gamma   90.00
#
_symmetry.space_group_name_H-M   'P 1'
#
loop_
_entity.id
_entity.type
_entity.pdbx_description
1 polymer ?
#
loop_
_entity_poly.entity_id
_entity_poly.type
_entity_poly.pdbx_seq_one_letter_code
_entity_poly.pdbx_strand_id
1 'polypeptide(L)'
;MLLDFGGGTGLLVRLLRDSGIEAFWEDKYCQNLFARGFEWESGNPRLRGLDSVFTQEKLSKQAKMPTPELATSFEVFEHLPNPLEEIESMLSCAPNLLFSTELLPSFIPKSSGQNAWWYYGFAHGQHISFYSRESLEFIAKKRGLYFYSYGDLHLFTTKKINPLAFKLVIKLAGRGLFLWVKKRLGSKTMSDHLALLG
;
A
#
# COMPACT_ATOMS: atom_id res chain seq x y z
N MET A 1 6.37 -5.41 -10.39
CA MET A 1 5.86 -4.03 -10.20
C MET A 1 5.08 -3.93 -8.90
N LEU A 2 5.15 -2.80 -8.20
CA LEU A 2 4.49 -2.51 -6.92
C LEU A 2 3.56 -1.30 -7.05
N LEU A 3 2.44 -1.31 -6.34
CA LEU A 3 1.51 -0.18 -6.24
C LEU A 3 1.32 0.23 -4.77
N ASP A 4 1.48 1.50 -4.44
CA ASP A 4 1.26 2.05 -3.10
C ASP A 4 -0.08 2.81 -3.02
N PHE A 5 -1.02 2.27 -2.26
CA PHE A 5 -2.34 2.87 -2.00
C PHE A 5 -2.32 3.75 -0.77
N GLY A 6 -2.80 4.98 -0.92
CA GLY A 6 -2.63 6.02 0.10
C GLY A 6 -1.16 6.46 0.15
N GLY A 7 -0.52 6.58 -1.02
CA GLY A 7 0.91 6.86 -1.13
C GLY A 7 1.34 8.23 -0.61
N GLY A 8 0.38 9.07 -0.17
CA GLY A 8 0.63 10.34 0.48
C GLY A 8 1.49 11.26 -0.38
N THR A 9 2.56 11.80 0.23
CA THR A 9 3.50 12.68 -0.47
C THR A 9 4.37 11.94 -1.51
N GLY A 10 4.30 10.61 -1.60
CA GLY A 10 5.08 9.79 -2.53
C GLY A 10 6.47 9.41 -2.06
N LEU A 11 6.80 9.69 -0.79
CA LEU A 11 8.14 9.43 -0.26
C LEU A 11 8.50 7.94 -0.34
N LEU A 12 7.57 7.05 0.04
CA LEU A 12 7.79 5.60 -0.02
C LEU A 12 8.09 5.16 -1.46
N VAL A 13 7.24 5.53 -2.42
CA VAL A 13 7.44 5.20 -3.83
C VAL A 13 8.77 5.74 -4.34
N ARG A 14 9.16 6.96 -3.96
CA ARG A 14 10.47 7.49 -4.34
C ARG A 14 11.62 6.63 -3.83
N LEU A 15 11.60 6.27 -2.55
CA LEU A 15 12.62 5.42 -1.95
C LEU A 15 12.68 4.01 -2.57
N LEU A 16 11.53 3.44 -2.91
CA LEU A 16 11.44 2.15 -3.59
C LEU A 16 12.08 2.21 -4.98
N ARG A 17 11.77 3.24 -5.76
CA ARG A 17 12.34 3.46 -7.10
C ARG A 17 13.83 3.72 -7.07
N ASP A 18 14.30 4.54 -6.13
CA ASP A 18 15.73 4.77 -5.92
C ASP A 18 16.47 3.49 -5.51
N SER A 19 15.76 2.55 -4.86
CA SER A 19 16.25 1.21 -4.53
C SER A 19 16.08 0.20 -5.66
N GLY A 20 15.60 0.61 -6.83
CA GLY A 20 15.49 -0.21 -8.03
C GLY A 20 14.14 -0.91 -8.23
N ILE A 21 13.18 -0.72 -7.33
CA ILE A 21 11.85 -1.33 -7.42
C ILE A 21 10.98 -0.50 -8.37
N GLU A 22 10.31 -1.17 -9.30
CA GLU A 22 9.31 -0.51 -10.14
C GLU A 22 8.03 -0.30 -9.33
N ALA A 23 7.86 0.90 -8.78
CA ALA A 23 6.77 1.26 -7.89
C ALA A 23 5.97 2.46 -8.44
N PHE A 24 4.67 2.42 -8.23
CA PHE A 24 3.69 3.45 -8.59
C PHE A 24 2.84 3.78 -7.36
N TRP A 25 2.15 4.93 -7.38
CA TRP A 25 1.31 5.36 -6.26
C TRP A 25 -0.09 5.75 -6.71
N GLU A 26 -1.05 5.63 -5.80
CA GLU A 26 -2.39 6.21 -5.90
C GLU A 26 -2.77 6.82 -4.54
N ASP A 27 -3.31 8.03 -4.55
CA ASP A 27 -3.88 8.68 -3.37
C ASP A 27 -4.98 9.65 -3.79
N LYS A 28 -6.16 9.52 -3.17
CA LYS A 28 -7.34 10.34 -3.49
C LYS A 28 -7.31 11.73 -2.84
N TYR A 29 -6.57 11.88 -1.74
CA TYR A 29 -6.68 13.04 -0.85
C TYR A 29 -5.38 13.82 -0.73
N CYS A 30 -4.23 13.17 -0.93
CA CYS A 30 -2.92 13.80 -0.79
C CYS A 30 -2.31 14.17 -2.14
N GLN A 31 -1.79 15.40 -2.25
CA GLN A 31 -0.96 15.77 -3.39
C GLN A 31 0.44 15.19 -3.23
N ASN A 32 0.88 14.47 -4.25
CA ASN A 32 2.21 13.87 -4.27
C ASN A 32 3.30 14.90 -4.59
N LEU A 33 4.40 14.85 -3.84
CA LEU A 33 5.52 15.78 -3.95
C LEU A 33 6.77 15.11 -4.51
N PHE A 34 7.02 13.84 -4.15
CA PHE A 34 8.30 13.16 -4.36
C PHE A 34 8.32 12.12 -5.49
N ALA A 35 7.16 11.71 -6.00
CA ALA A 35 7.02 10.67 -7.02
C ALA A 35 6.04 11.06 -8.14
N ARG A 36 5.93 12.35 -8.45
CA ARG A 36 5.16 12.86 -9.60
C ARG A 36 5.60 12.18 -10.91
N GLY A 37 4.65 11.87 -11.78
CA GLY A 37 4.87 11.14 -13.03
C GLY A 37 4.94 9.62 -12.88
N PHE A 38 4.70 9.11 -11.66
CA PHE A 38 4.62 7.68 -11.36
C PHE A 38 3.27 7.31 -10.72
N GLU A 39 2.23 8.02 -11.12
CA GLU A 39 0.83 7.76 -10.78
C GLU A 39 0.39 6.40 -11.33
N TRP A 40 -0.44 5.71 -10.57
CA TRP A 40 -1.11 4.51 -11.03
C TRP A 40 -2.34 4.88 -11.85
N GLU A 41 -2.19 4.90 -13.17
CA GLU A 41 -3.34 4.99 -14.07
C GLU A 41 -3.94 3.60 -14.29
N SER A 42 -4.85 3.19 -13.40
CA SER A 42 -5.83 2.16 -13.75
C SER A 42 -6.65 2.69 -14.93
N GLY A 43 -6.82 1.92 -16.02
CA GLY A 43 -7.45 2.37 -17.27
C GLY A 43 -8.92 2.83 -17.15
N ASN A 44 -9.18 3.93 -16.45
CA ASN A 44 -10.48 4.57 -16.28
C ASN A 44 -10.33 6.10 -16.44
N PRO A 45 -10.83 6.71 -17.54
CA PRO A 45 -10.61 8.12 -17.87
C PRO A 45 -11.32 9.15 -16.95
N ARG A 46 -12.00 8.74 -15.89
CA ARG A 46 -12.98 9.59 -15.17
C ARG A 46 -12.44 10.35 -13.94
N LEU A 47 -11.17 10.20 -13.58
CA LEU A 47 -10.49 11.16 -12.70
C LEU A 47 -9.84 12.31 -13.48
N ARG A 48 -10.12 12.46 -14.78
CA ARG A 48 -9.87 13.72 -15.52
C ARG A 48 -10.95 14.76 -15.20
N GLY A 49 -10.72 15.54 -14.16
CA GLY A 49 -11.10 16.95 -14.12
C GLY A 49 -9.85 17.68 -13.65
N LEU A 50 -9.24 18.61 -14.38
CA LEU A 50 -9.78 19.68 -15.21
C LEU A 50 -8.81 19.96 -16.39
N ASP A 51 -9.34 20.68 -17.39
CA ASP A 51 -8.65 21.31 -18.52
C ASP A 51 -8.52 20.50 -19.83
N SER A 52 -9.61 20.64 -20.60
CA SER A 52 -9.69 20.92 -22.04
C SER A 52 -9.01 19.98 -23.05
N VAL A 53 -9.88 19.38 -23.88
CA VAL A 53 -9.67 19.18 -25.32
C VAL A 53 -8.40 18.40 -25.70
N PHE A 54 -8.35 17.10 -25.35
CA PHE A 54 -7.51 16.16 -26.08
C PHE A 54 -8.27 14.86 -26.37
N THR A 55 -8.31 14.55 -27.65
CA THR A 55 -9.17 13.63 -28.40
C THR A 55 -9.20 12.19 -27.88
N GLN A 56 -10.39 11.58 -27.92
CA GLN A 56 -10.63 10.17 -27.60
C GLN A 56 -9.86 9.18 -28.48
N GLU A 57 -9.28 9.62 -29.60
CA GLU A 57 -8.50 8.78 -30.52
C GLU A 57 -7.15 8.31 -29.95
N LYS A 58 -6.60 8.93 -28.89
CA LYS A 58 -5.34 8.46 -28.26
C LYS A 58 -5.54 7.37 -27.19
N LEU A 59 -6.76 7.13 -26.72
CA LEU A 59 -7.06 6.14 -25.67
C LEU A 59 -7.07 4.69 -26.16
N SER A 60 -7.24 4.46 -27.46
CA SER A 60 -7.38 3.11 -28.04
C SER A 60 -6.07 2.38 -28.34
N LYS A 61 -4.91 3.06 -28.19
CA LYS A 61 -3.58 2.51 -28.51
C LYS A 61 -2.64 2.37 -27.32
N GLN A 62 -3.08 2.67 -26.10
CA GLN A 62 -2.22 2.57 -24.92
C GLN A 62 -2.30 1.15 -24.36
N ALA A 63 -1.18 0.42 -24.39
CA ALA A 63 -1.09 -0.92 -23.84
C ALA A 63 -1.55 -0.90 -22.37
N LYS A 64 -2.49 -1.80 -22.02
CA LYS A 64 -2.93 -1.98 -20.64
C LYS A 64 -1.69 -2.23 -19.77
N MET A 65 -1.45 -1.37 -18.78
CA MET A 65 -0.33 -1.55 -17.87
C MET A 65 -0.39 -2.96 -17.24
N PRO A 66 0.76 -3.63 -17.04
CA PRO A 66 0.79 -4.93 -16.40
C PRO A 66 0.18 -4.86 -15.00
N THR A 67 -0.37 -5.95 -14.47
CA THR A 67 -0.91 -5.94 -13.10
C THR A 67 0.25 -5.92 -12.09
N PRO A 68 0.25 -5.03 -11.08
CA PRO A 68 1.22 -5.07 -9.98
C PRO A 68 1.19 -6.42 -9.28
N GLU A 69 2.36 -6.90 -8.86
CA GLU A 69 2.47 -8.16 -8.11
C GLU A 69 2.10 -7.99 -6.63
N LEU A 70 2.29 -6.77 -6.11
CA LEU A 70 2.06 -6.41 -4.73
C LEU A 70 1.49 -4.99 -4.66
N ALA A 71 0.43 -4.83 -3.88
CA ALA A 71 -0.03 -3.55 -3.38
C ALA A 71 0.52 -3.31 -1.97
N THR A 72 0.83 -2.07 -1.63
CA THR A 72 1.13 -1.61 -0.27
C THR A 72 0.09 -0.60 0.21
N SER A 73 -0.14 -0.52 1.52
CA SER A 73 -0.98 0.52 2.12
C SER A 73 -0.60 0.73 3.59
N PHE A 74 0.00 1.87 3.91
CA PHE A 74 0.55 2.14 5.25
C PHE A 74 -0.18 3.31 5.92
N GLU A 75 -0.62 3.12 7.17
CA GLU A 75 -1.38 4.12 7.94
C GLU A 75 -2.66 4.59 7.22
N VAL A 76 -3.36 3.66 6.58
CA VAL A 76 -4.58 3.92 5.79
C VAL A 76 -5.77 3.14 6.35
N PHE A 77 -5.55 1.94 6.87
CA PHE A 77 -6.60 0.99 7.23
C PHE A 77 -7.50 1.52 8.35
N GLU A 78 -6.91 2.17 9.34
CA GLU A 78 -7.60 2.84 10.45
C GLU A 78 -8.53 3.96 10.01
N HIS A 79 -8.38 4.47 8.79
CA HIS A 79 -9.14 5.59 8.23
C HIS A 79 -10.23 5.15 7.26
N LEU A 80 -10.36 3.85 6.96
CA LEU A 80 -11.31 3.35 5.96
C LEU A 80 -12.75 3.42 6.50
N PRO A 81 -13.65 4.26 5.94
CA PRO A 81 -15.06 4.25 6.32
C PRO A 81 -15.80 2.97 5.91
N ASN A 82 -15.39 2.35 4.80
CA ASN A 82 -15.97 1.10 4.30
C ASN A 82 -14.87 0.05 4.07
N PRO A 83 -14.29 -0.54 5.13
CA PRO A 83 -13.10 -1.39 5.05
C PRO A 83 -13.14 -2.47 3.99
N LEU A 84 -14.25 -3.22 3.90
CA LEU A 84 -14.35 -4.34 2.97
C LEU A 84 -14.28 -3.86 1.53
N GLU A 85 -15.05 -2.82 1.17
CA GLU A 85 -15.08 -2.29 -0.19
C GLU A 85 -13.71 -1.76 -0.63
N GLU A 86 -13.03 -1.03 0.25
CA GLU A 86 -11.73 -0.45 -0.05
C GLU A 86 -10.63 -1.53 -0.15
N ILE A 87 -10.64 -2.51 0.75
CA ILE A 87 -9.74 -3.68 0.66
C ILE A 87 -9.99 -4.46 -0.64
N GLU A 88 -11.25 -4.64 -1.06
CA GLU A 88 -11.57 -5.26 -2.35
C GLU A 88 -11.00 -4.46 -3.52
N SER A 89 -11.11 -3.13 -3.50
CA SER A 89 -10.54 -2.28 -4.54
C SER A 89 -9.03 -2.47 -4.62
N MET A 90 -8.33 -2.49 -3.48
CA MET A 90 -6.87 -2.72 -3.45
C MET A 90 -6.50 -4.10 -4.02
N LEU A 91 -7.21 -5.14 -3.60
CA LEU A 91 -7.00 -6.53 -4.08
C LEU A 91 -7.42 -6.74 -5.55
N SER A 92 -8.26 -5.87 -6.10
CA SER A 92 -8.58 -5.87 -7.54
C SER A 92 -7.41 -5.37 -8.39
N CYS A 93 -6.54 -4.54 -7.82
CA CYS A 93 -5.37 -3.98 -8.50
C CYS A 93 -4.13 -4.88 -8.36
N ALA A 94 -3.98 -5.61 -7.26
CA ALA A 94 -2.87 -6.53 -7.08
C ALA A 94 -3.31 -7.81 -6.34
N PRO A 95 -2.77 -8.99 -6.69
CA PRO A 95 -3.15 -10.25 -6.06
C PRO A 95 -2.64 -10.42 -4.62
N ASN A 96 -1.73 -9.53 -4.17
CA ASN A 96 -1.16 -9.54 -2.83
C ASN A 96 -1.19 -8.11 -2.27
N LEU A 97 -1.42 -7.97 -0.97
CA LEU A 97 -1.53 -6.68 -0.28
C LEU A 97 -0.74 -6.73 1.03
N LEU A 98 0.27 -5.87 1.16
CA LEU A 98 1.05 -5.65 2.39
C LEU A 98 0.63 -4.32 3.02
N PHE A 99 0.19 -4.32 4.26
CA PHE A 99 -0.39 -3.12 4.88
C PHE A 99 -0.03 -2.99 6.36
N SER A 100 -0.07 -1.76 6.88
CA SER A 100 0.04 -1.50 8.33
C SER A 100 -1.31 -1.15 8.95
N THR A 101 -1.52 -1.65 10.17
CA THR A 101 -2.53 -1.17 11.12
C THR A 101 -2.28 -1.81 12.48
N GLU A 102 -2.61 -1.12 13.57
CA GLU A 102 -2.57 -1.74 14.90
C GLU A 102 -3.77 -2.68 15.09
N LEU A 103 -3.48 -3.91 15.51
CA LEU A 103 -4.53 -4.86 15.84
C LEU A 103 -5.16 -4.52 17.18
N LEU A 104 -6.49 -4.61 17.22
CA LEU A 104 -7.23 -4.65 18.46
C LEU A 104 -6.71 -5.83 19.31
N PRO A 105 -6.36 -5.62 20.59
CA PRO A 105 -5.97 -6.72 21.46
C PRO A 105 -7.16 -7.64 21.75
N SER A 106 -6.88 -8.78 22.37
CA SER A 106 -7.91 -9.80 22.69
C SER A 106 -8.97 -9.34 23.69
N PHE A 107 -8.76 -8.19 24.34
CA PHE A 107 -9.73 -7.52 25.20
C PHE A 107 -10.09 -6.17 24.59
N ILE A 108 -11.30 -5.68 24.88
CA ILE A 108 -11.71 -4.34 24.43
C ILE A 108 -10.93 -3.29 25.24
N PRO A 109 -10.07 -2.48 24.62
CA PRO A 109 -9.31 -1.47 25.34
C PRO A 109 -10.19 -0.35 25.89
N LYS A 110 -9.70 0.37 26.90
CA LYS A 110 -10.41 1.52 27.44
C LYS A 110 -10.39 2.67 26.43
N SER A 111 -11.52 3.35 26.29
CA SER A 111 -11.66 4.54 25.43
C SER A 111 -11.26 5.84 26.11
N SER A 112 -11.13 5.87 27.44
CA SER A 112 -10.78 7.07 28.22
C SER A 112 -10.04 6.74 29.51
N GLY A 113 -9.40 7.77 30.10
CA GLY A 113 -8.60 7.66 31.33
C GLY A 113 -7.12 7.35 31.08
N GLN A 114 -6.38 7.15 32.17
CA GLN A 114 -4.90 7.06 32.16
C GLN A 114 -4.33 5.88 31.35
N ASN A 115 -5.14 4.85 31.10
CA ASN A 115 -4.78 3.67 30.31
C ASN A 115 -5.69 3.52 29.08
N ALA A 116 -6.17 4.64 28.53
CA ALA A 116 -6.89 4.62 27.25
C ALA A 116 -5.96 4.12 26.14
N TRP A 117 -6.51 3.32 25.23
CA TRP A 117 -5.73 2.86 24.09
C TRP A 117 -5.50 4.02 23.13
N TRP A 118 -4.23 4.37 22.98
CA TRP A 118 -3.78 5.53 22.21
C TRP A 118 -4.24 5.45 20.74
N TYR A 119 -4.38 4.23 20.19
CA TYR A 119 -4.77 4.01 18.80
C TYR A 119 -6.22 4.41 18.49
N TYR A 120 -7.09 4.55 19.50
CA TYR A 120 -8.41 5.16 19.27
C TYR A 120 -8.31 6.60 18.76
N GLY A 121 -7.23 7.31 19.14
CA GLY A 121 -6.89 8.57 18.51
C GLY A 121 -7.93 9.69 18.63
N PHE A 122 -8.79 9.69 19.66
CA PHE A 122 -9.91 10.64 19.80
C PHE A 122 -9.51 12.13 19.72
N ALA A 123 -8.26 12.47 20.06
CA ALA A 123 -7.74 13.83 19.99
C ALA A 123 -7.55 14.33 18.55
N HIS A 124 -7.16 13.45 17.63
CA HIS A 124 -7.04 13.76 16.19
C HIS A 124 -8.27 13.29 15.40
N GLY A 125 -9.06 12.36 15.94
CA GLY A 125 -10.38 11.96 15.42
C GLY A 125 -10.33 11.22 14.09
N GLN A 126 -9.15 10.77 13.65
CA GLN A 126 -8.96 10.21 12.32
C GLN A 126 -9.13 8.69 12.26
N HIS A 127 -8.96 7.96 13.37
CA HIS A 127 -9.06 6.50 13.39
C HIS A 127 -10.52 6.10 13.62
N ILE A 128 -11.15 5.53 12.60
CA ILE A 128 -12.57 5.17 12.58
C ILE A 128 -12.79 3.66 12.40
N SER A 129 -11.75 2.91 12.02
CA SER A 129 -11.79 1.47 11.81
C SER A 129 -10.71 0.75 12.63
N PHE A 130 -11.08 -0.38 13.24
CA PHE A 130 -10.20 -1.17 14.11
C PHE A 130 -10.33 -2.65 13.79
N TYR A 131 -9.20 -3.33 13.64
CA TYR A 131 -9.17 -4.71 13.16
C TYR A 131 -8.62 -5.64 14.21
N SER A 132 -9.33 -6.73 14.48
CA SER A 132 -8.73 -7.86 15.19
C SER A 132 -8.02 -8.79 14.22
N ARG A 133 -7.14 -9.66 14.73
CA ARG A 133 -6.51 -10.73 13.93
C ARG A 133 -7.57 -11.57 13.20
N GLU A 134 -8.62 -11.94 13.92
CA GLU A 134 -9.71 -12.78 13.43
C GLU A 134 -10.47 -12.10 12.29
N SER A 135 -10.66 -10.78 12.37
CA SER A 135 -11.33 -10.03 11.31
C SER A 135 -10.53 -10.04 10.00
N LEU A 136 -9.21 -9.84 10.07
CA LEU A 136 -8.33 -9.87 8.89
C LEU A 136 -8.17 -11.30 8.35
N GLU A 137 -8.09 -12.29 9.23
CA GLU A 137 -8.07 -13.71 8.83
C GLU A 137 -9.36 -14.11 8.10
N PHE A 138 -10.52 -13.62 8.57
CA PHE A 138 -11.80 -13.85 7.92
C PHE A 138 -11.84 -13.23 6.52
N ILE A 139 -11.38 -11.98 6.38
CA ILE A 139 -11.29 -11.28 5.08
C ILE A 139 -10.40 -12.06 4.11
N ALA A 140 -9.20 -12.44 4.55
CA ALA A 140 -8.28 -13.23 3.73
C ALA A 140 -8.92 -14.56 3.28
N LYS A 141 -9.55 -15.29 4.20
CA LYS A 141 -10.21 -16.57 3.92
C LYS A 141 -11.35 -16.43 2.92
N LYS A 142 -12.15 -15.37 3.02
CA LYS A 142 -13.25 -15.06 2.06
C LYS A 142 -12.73 -14.89 0.62
N ARG A 143 -11.47 -14.53 0.46
CA ARG A 143 -10.78 -14.36 -0.84
C ARG A 143 -9.85 -15.51 -1.22
N GLY A 144 -9.81 -16.57 -0.42
CA GLY A 144 -8.88 -17.67 -0.66
C GLY A 144 -7.40 -17.27 -0.52
N LEU A 145 -7.12 -16.20 0.23
CA LEU A 145 -5.77 -15.69 0.48
C LEU A 145 -5.23 -16.24 1.81
N TYR A 146 -3.91 -16.35 1.89
CA TYR A 146 -3.19 -16.57 3.14
C TYR A 146 -2.96 -15.24 3.86
N PHE A 147 -3.07 -15.25 5.18
CA PHE A 147 -2.81 -14.10 6.04
C PHE A 147 -1.55 -14.32 6.87
N TYR A 148 -0.68 -13.32 6.90
CA TYR A 148 0.50 -13.27 7.76
C TYR A 148 0.56 -11.92 8.48
N SER A 149 1.01 -11.93 9.73
CA SER A 149 1.01 -10.73 10.57
C SER A 149 2.15 -10.77 11.58
N TYR A 150 2.84 -9.64 11.74
CA TYR A 150 3.92 -9.46 12.71
C TYR A 150 4.06 -7.97 13.09
N GLY A 151 3.78 -7.65 14.35
CA GLY A 151 3.66 -6.26 14.79
C GLY A 151 2.41 -5.61 14.20
N ASP A 152 2.59 -4.40 13.68
CA ASP A 152 1.62 -3.62 12.92
C ASP A 152 1.57 -3.99 11.43
N LEU A 153 2.49 -4.84 10.94
CA LEU A 153 2.60 -5.20 9.53
C LEU A 153 1.87 -6.51 9.20
N HIS A 154 1.06 -6.48 8.14
CA HIS A 154 0.18 -7.56 7.73
C HIS A 154 0.25 -7.81 6.22
N LEU A 155 0.09 -9.07 5.81
CA LEU A 155 0.15 -9.49 4.42
C LEU A 155 -1.03 -10.41 4.08
N PHE A 156 -1.81 -10.01 3.06
CA PHE A 156 -2.66 -10.90 2.28
C PHE A 156 -1.92 -11.36 1.04
N THR A 157 -1.87 -12.66 0.79
CA THR A 157 -1.11 -13.22 -0.34
C THR A 157 -1.73 -14.49 -0.88
N THR A 158 -1.64 -14.66 -2.20
CA THR A 158 -1.99 -15.91 -2.91
C THR A 158 -0.98 -17.03 -2.64
N LYS A 159 0.22 -16.69 -2.18
CA LYS A 159 1.32 -17.64 -1.96
C LYS A 159 1.39 -18.08 -0.51
N LYS A 160 1.48 -19.39 -0.31
CA LYS A 160 1.79 -19.96 1.01
C LYS A 160 3.26 -19.73 1.35
N ILE A 161 3.50 -19.03 2.46
CA ILE A 161 4.81 -18.70 3.02
C ILE A 161 4.98 -19.43 4.36
N ASN A 162 6.22 -19.74 4.74
CA ASN A 162 6.54 -20.21 6.08
C ASN A 162 6.37 -19.04 7.09
N PRO A 163 5.49 -19.16 8.11
CA PRO A 163 5.24 -18.08 9.06
C PRO A 163 6.49 -17.59 9.82
N LEU A 164 7.43 -18.49 10.11
CA LEU A 164 8.69 -18.12 10.78
C LEU A 164 9.61 -17.34 9.85
N ALA A 165 9.67 -17.73 8.57
CA ALA A 165 10.45 -17.00 7.56
C ALA A 165 9.91 -15.57 7.37
N PHE A 166 8.58 -15.41 7.31
CA PHE A 166 7.94 -14.09 7.22
C PHE A 166 8.36 -13.18 8.40
N LYS A 167 8.22 -13.68 9.64
CA LYS A 167 8.63 -12.94 10.85
C LYS A 167 10.12 -12.61 10.84
N LEU A 168 10.97 -13.55 10.43
CA LEU A 168 12.42 -13.36 10.40
C LEU A 168 12.83 -12.29 9.39
N VAL A 169 12.25 -12.31 8.19
CA VAL A 169 12.52 -11.31 7.14
C VAL A 169 12.19 -9.91 7.64
N ILE A 170 11.02 -9.71 8.25
CA ILE A 170 10.62 -8.39 8.77
C ILE A 170 11.59 -7.94 9.88
N LYS A 171 11.90 -8.82 10.83
CA LYS A 171 12.84 -8.51 11.94
C LYS A 171 14.24 -8.17 11.46
N LEU A 172 14.70 -8.78 10.36
CA LEU A 172 16.04 -8.57 9.81
C LEU A 172 16.10 -7.46 8.76
N ALA A 173 14.96 -7.02 8.20
CA ALA A 173 14.90 -5.99 7.16
C ALA A 173 15.66 -4.72 7.58
N GLY A 174 15.39 -4.22 8.79
CA GLY A 174 16.08 -3.05 9.38
C GLY A 174 17.50 -3.33 9.91
N ARG A 175 17.97 -4.58 9.88
CA ARG A 175 19.27 -5.01 10.44
C ARG A 175 20.32 -5.34 9.37
N GLY A 176 20.19 -4.73 8.18
CA GLY A 176 21.16 -4.85 7.09
C GLY A 176 20.72 -5.75 5.93
N LEU A 177 19.66 -6.55 6.09
CA LEU A 177 19.07 -7.32 4.97
C LEU A 177 18.64 -6.37 3.84
N PHE A 178 18.01 -5.24 4.19
CA PHE A 178 17.64 -4.23 3.21
C PHE A 178 18.84 -3.71 2.40
N LEU A 179 19.96 -3.39 3.06
CA LEU A 179 21.17 -2.90 2.38
C LEU A 179 21.75 -3.95 1.43
N TRP A 180 21.71 -5.23 1.83
CA TRP A 180 22.15 -6.34 0.98
C TRP A 180 21.26 -6.52 -0.25
N VAL A 181 19.93 -6.45 -0.09
CA VAL A 181 18.98 -6.51 -1.22
C VAL A 181 19.19 -5.30 -2.14
N LYS A 182 19.29 -4.10 -1.58
CA LYS A 182 19.50 -2.86 -2.35
C LYS A 182 20.75 -2.92 -3.22
N LYS A 183 21.85 -3.51 -2.73
CA LYS A 183 23.08 -3.70 -3.53
C LYS A 183 22.90 -4.60 -4.76
N ARG A 184 21.90 -5.48 -4.74
CA ARG A 184 21.59 -6.40 -5.86
C ARG A 184 20.60 -5.79 -6.86
N LEU A 185 19.93 -4.70 -6.48
CA LEU A 185 18.98 -3.99 -7.33
C LEU A 185 19.69 -2.80 -8.00
N GLY A 186 19.42 -2.58 -9.29
CA GLY A 186 19.87 -1.39 -10.00
C GLY A 186 18.92 -0.23 -9.73
N SER A 187 19.45 0.90 -9.24
CA SER A 187 18.66 2.11 -8.96
C SER A 187 17.93 2.62 -10.22
N LYS A 188 16.70 3.13 -10.05
CA LYS A 188 15.94 3.76 -11.13
C LYS A 188 16.10 5.28 -11.22
N THR A 189 16.90 5.93 -10.38
CA THR A 189 16.96 7.39 -10.33
C THR A 189 17.30 8.04 -11.68
N MET A 190 18.29 7.50 -12.41
CA MET A 190 18.67 8.04 -13.73
C MET A 190 17.62 7.73 -14.81
N SER A 191 17.08 6.51 -14.83
CA SER A 191 16.02 6.14 -15.79
C SER A 191 14.75 6.96 -15.56
N ASP A 192 14.42 7.25 -14.31
CA ASP A 192 13.28 8.08 -13.92
C ASP A 192 13.48 9.53 -14.36
N HIS A 193 14.68 10.08 -14.16
CA HIS A 193 14.99 11.44 -14.62
C HIS A 193 14.82 11.57 -16.13
N LEU A 194 15.34 10.61 -16.90
CA LEU A 194 15.17 10.59 -18.36
C LEU A 194 13.70 10.43 -18.77
N ALA A 195 12.93 9.60 -18.07
CA ALA A 195 11.51 9.40 -18.34
C ALA A 195 10.65 10.66 -18.08
N LEU A 196 11.06 11.52 -17.15
CA LEU A 196 10.34 12.76 -16.82
C LEU A 196 10.73 13.96 -17.71
N LEU A 197 11.84 13.86 -18.46
CA LEU A 197 12.31 14.92 -19.37
C LEU A 197 11.77 14.77 -20.81
N GLY A 198 11.21 13.61 -21.16
CA GLY A 198 10.59 13.34 -22.46
C GLY A 198 9.08 13.50 -22.44
#